data_AF-A0A968PKX6-F1
#
_entry.id   AF-A0A968PKX6-F1
#
_cell.length_a   1.000
_cell.length_b   1.000
_cell.length_c   1.000
_cell.angle_alpha   90.00
_cell.angle_beta   90.00
_cell.angle_gamma   90.00
#
_symmetry.space_group_name_H-M   'P 1'
#
loop_
_entity.id
_entity.type
_entity.pdbx_description
1 polymer ?
#
loop_
_entity_poly.entity_id
_entity_poly.type
_entity_poly.pdbx_seq_one_letter_code
_entity_poly.pdbx_strand_id
1 'polypeptide(L)'
;MYLQMISVHGLIRGEQVEMGRDADTGGQVRYVLELARTLSTLEQVSHVDLFTRQVKDKRVSPDYAVPLESLGPKCRLVRLPCGGPKYLRKEKLWPFLDEFVEGMIAFTRREGRT
;
A
#
# COMPACT_ATOMS: atom_id res chain seq x y z
N MET A 1 19.92 -2.29 -3.25
CA MET A 1 18.94 -3.11 -2.49
C MET A 1 17.54 -2.63 -2.80
N TYR A 2 16.63 -3.54 -3.13
CA TYR A 2 15.21 -3.24 -3.38
C TYR A 2 14.39 -3.71 -2.19
N LEU A 3 13.46 -2.87 -1.71
CA LEU A 3 12.65 -3.15 -0.53
C LEU A 3 11.16 -3.21 -0.91
N GLN A 4 10.50 -4.26 -0.44
CA GLN A 4 9.05 -4.41 -0.52
C GLN A 4 8.48 -4.36 0.89
N MET A 5 7.63 -3.38 1.15
CA MET A 5 6.92 -3.22 2.41
C MET A 5 5.47 -3.59 2.21
N ILE A 6 4.84 -4.22 3.20
CA ILE A 6 3.46 -4.69 3.11
C ILE A 6 2.63 -4.07 4.21
N SER A 7 1.54 -3.41 3.84
CA SER A 7 0.51 -2.93 4.76
C SER A 7 -0.86 -3.07 4.11
N VAL A 8 -1.49 -4.23 4.32
CA VAL A 8 -2.69 -4.66 3.57
C VAL A 8 -3.99 -4.02 4.04
N HIS A 9 -4.05 -3.60 5.30
CA HIS A 9 -5.23 -3.00 5.92
C HIS A 9 -5.07 -1.49 6.12
N GLY A 10 -6.18 -0.85 6.49
CA GLY A 10 -6.26 0.60 6.64
C GLY A 10 -6.41 1.34 5.31
N LEU A 11 -6.61 2.65 5.42
CA LEU A 11 -6.71 3.55 4.28
C LEU A 11 -5.37 4.26 4.08
N ILE A 12 -4.56 3.78 3.13
CA ILE A 12 -3.22 4.31 2.87
C ILE A 12 -3.22 5.20 1.63
N ARG A 13 -2.81 6.45 1.83
CA ARG A 13 -2.52 7.45 0.79
C ARG A 13 -1.30 8.28 1.17
N GLY A 14 -0.55 8.75 0.18
CA GLY A 14 0.73 9.40 0.39
C GLY A 14 0.65 10.78 1.03
N GLU A 15 -0.47 11.47 0.85
CA GLU A 15 -0.74 12.79 1.42
C GLU A 15 -2.07 12.81 2.19
N GLN A 16 -2.18 13.73 3.15
CA GLN A 16 -3.41 13.98 3.92
C GLN A 16 -4.01 12.71 4.56
N VAL A 17 -3.20 11.85 5.17
CA VAL A 17 -3.70 10.63 5.84
C VAL A 17 -4.91 10.96 6.73
N GLU A 18 -6.01 10.23 6.54
CA GLU A 18 -7.27 10.44 7.27
C GLU A 18 -7.19 9.88 8.70
N MET A 19 -6.28 10.47 9.48
CA MET A 19 -5.97 10.04 10.84
C MET A 19 -7.23 10.01 11.71
N GLY A 20 -7.47 8.89 12.39
CA GLY A 20 -8.58 8.73 13.31
C GLY A 20 -9.94 8.50 12.64
N ARG A 21 -9.97 8.28 11.32
CA ARG A 21 -11.22 7.97 10.59
C ARG A 21 -11.86 6.67 11.04
N ASP A 22 -11.05 5.64 11.28
CA ASP A 22 -11.50 4.35 11.79
C ASP A 22 -10.39 3.64 12.58
N ALA A 23 -10.71 2.46 13.10
CA ALA A 23 -9.79 1.65 13.90
C ALA A 23 -8.58 1.11 13.12
N ASP A 24 -8.57 1.24 11.79
CA ASP A 24 -7.53 0.74 10.90
C ASP A 24 -6.67 1.88 10.31
N THR A 25 -7.04 3.15 10.56
CA THR A 25 -6.38 4.35 10.01
C THR A 25 -5.87 5.25 11.14
N GLY A 26 -4.75 4.87 11.73
CA GLY A 26 -4.12 5.56 12.86
C GLY A 26 -2.60 5.70 12.72
N GLY A 27 -1.88 5.67 13.85
CA GLY A 27 -0.41 5.85 13.88
C GLY A 27 0.37 4.86 13.00
N GLN A 28 -0.17 3.66 12.80
CA GLN A 28 0.44 2.62 11.95
C GLN A 28 0.53 3.05 10.48
N VAL A 29 -0.51 3.68 9.92
CA VAL A 29 -0.50 4.17 8.52
C VAL A 29 0.56 5.26 8.34
N ARG A 30 0.65 6.19 9.29
CA ARG A 30 1.67 7.25 9.26
C ARG A 30 3.07 6.68 9.38
N TYR A 31 3.27 5.75 10.31
CA TYR A 31 4.56 5.09 10.54
C TYR A 31 5.07 4.39 9.25
N VAL A 32 4.23 3.61 8.57
CA VAL A 32 4.68 2.89 7.36
C VAL A 32 5.03 3.83 6.21
N LEU A 33 4.31 4.95 6.07
CA LEU A 33 4.61 5.96 5.05
C LEU A 33 5.92 6.69 5.34
N GLU A 34 6.12 7.14 6.59
CA GLU A 34 7.36 7.81 7.01
C GLU A 34 8.56 6.85 6.93
N LEU A 35 8.39 5.59 7.34
CA LEU A 35 9.40 4.55 7.22
C LEU A 35 9.77 4.30 5.75
N ALA A 36 8.79 4.13 4.86
CA ALA A 36 9.05 3.89 3.43
C ALA A 36 9.81 5.06 2.78
N ARG A 37 9.41 6.30 3.10
CA ARG A 37 10.11 7.51 2.63
C ARG A 37 11.54 7.56 3.18
N THR A 38 11.72 7.30 4.47
CA THR A 38 13.05 7.34 5.12
C THR A 38 13.97 6.26 4.58
N LEU A 39 13.50 5.03 4.41
CA LEU A 39 14.30 3.95 3.82
C LEU A 39 14.72 4.29 2.39
N SER A 40 13.88 4.99 1.63
CA SER A 40 14.21 5.37 0.25
C SER A 40 15.31 6.43 0.12
N THR A 41 15.67 7.14 1.21
CA THR A 41 16.76 8.12 1.20
C THR A 41 18.14 7.46 1.35
N LEU A 42 18.19 6.22 1.83
CA LEU A 42 19.43 5.49 2.03
C LEU A 42 20.11 5.18 0.68
N GLU A 43 21.41 5.45 0.57
CA GLU A 43 22.16 5.28 -0.68
C GLU A 43 22.13 3.86 -1.22
N GLN A 44 22.22 2.87 -0.31
CA GLN A 44 22.15 1.45 -0.64
C GLN A 44 20.77 0.98 -1.12
N VAL A 45 19.72 1.78 -0.88
CA VAL A 45 18.36 1.48 -1.30
C VAL A 45 18.14 2.07 -2.71
N SER A 46 17.90 1.18 -3.66
CA SER A 46 17.61 1.55 -5.04
C SER A 46 16.16 1.96 -5.21
N HIS A 47 15.23 1.30 -4.51
CA HIS A 47 13.80 1.56 -4.63
C HIS A 47 13.03 0.91 -3.46
N VAL A 48 11.90 1.52 -3.08
CA VAL A 48 10.96 1.05 -2.06
C VAL A 48 9.55 1.00 -2.63
N ASP A 49 8.93 -0.17 -2.60
CA ASP A 49 7.51 -0.35 -2.92
C ASP A 49 6.72 -0.64 -1.65
N LEU A 50 5.79 0.24 -1.30
CA LEU A 50 4.82 0.00 -0.23
C LEU A 50 3.55 -0.60 -0.84
N PHE A 51 3.32 -1.88 -0.61
CA PHE A 51 2.14 -2.60 -1.08
C PHE A 51 0.98 -2.46 -0.11
N THR A 52 -0.18 -2.13 -0.65
CA THR A 52 -1.44 -2.05 0.09
C THR A 52 -2.61 -2.47 -0.79
N ARG A 53 -3.80 -2.53 -0.22
CA ARG A 53 -5.02 -2.90 -0.92
C ARG A 53 -5.60 -1.71 -1.70
N GLN A 54 -6.04 -1.96 -2.92
CA GLN A 54 -6.80 -1.01 -3.73
C GLN A 54 -8.26 -0.97 -3.27
N VAL A 55 -8.78 0.23 -3.00
CA VAL A 55 -10.16 0.42 -2.54
C VAL A 55 -10.90 1.34 -3.51
N LYS A 56 -11.93 0.78 -4.14
CA LYS A 56 -12.83 1.47 -5.09
C LYS A 56 -14.22 1.58 -4.47
N ASP A 57 -14.34 2.40 -3.43
CA ASP A 57 -15.55 2.54 -2.64
C ASP A 57 -15.99 4.00 -2.60
N LYS A 58 -17.26 4.27 -2.93
CA LYS A 58 -17.82 5.63 -2.95
C LYS A 58 -17.79 6.32 -1.58
N ARG A 59 -17.59 5.57 -0.51
CA ARG A 59 -17.52 6.08 0.87
C ARG A 59 -16.16 6.70 1.23
N VAL A 60 -15.12 6.45 0.43
CA VAL A 60 -13.74 6.93 0.68
C VAL A 60 -13.24 7.74 -0.51
N SER A 61 -12.12 8.45 -0.34
CA SER A 61 -11.51 9.23 -1.43
C SER A 61 -11.23 8.36 -2.67
N PRO A 62 -11.42 8.88 -3.90
CA PRO A 62 -10.99 8.19 -5.12
C PRO A 62 -9.47 7.92 -5.16
N ASP A 63 -8.66 8.60 -4.35
CA ASP A 63 -7.20 8.38 -4.28
C ASP A 63 -6.86 6.91 -3.96
N TYR A 64 -7.66 6.25 -3.12
CA TYR A 64 -7.45 4.84 -2.76
C TYR A 64 -7.68 3.87 -3.92
N ALA A 65 -8.30 4.34 -5.01
CA ALA A 65 -8.47 3.59 -6.24
C ALA A 65 -7.27 3.71 -7.19
N VAL A 66 -6.35 4.66 -6.98
CA VAL A 66 -5.21 4.88 -7.87
C VAL A 66 -4.16 3.77 -7.65
N PRO A 67 -3.89 2.90 -8.64
CA PRO A 67 -3.02 1.73 -8.46
C PRO A 67 -1.59 2.06 -8.07
N LEU A 68 -1.06 3.20 -8.53
CA LEU A 68 0.30 3.63 -8.30
C LEU A 68 0.33 5.10 -7.89
N GLU A 69 1.01 5.39 -6.80
CA GLU A 69 1.20 6.76 -6.31
C GLU A 69 2.66 6.97 -5.91
N SER A 70 3.27 8.05 -6.39
CA SER A 70 4.66 8.38 -6.05
C SER A 70 4.73 8.93 -4.62
N LEU A 71 5.65 8.39 -3.82
CA LEU A 71 6.00 8.90 -2.49
C LEU A 71 7.39 9.59 -2.50
N GLY A 72 8.02 9.68 -3.66
CA GLY A 72 9.35 10.25 -3.86
C GLY A 72 10.10 9.57 -5.02
N PRO A 73 11.34 9.99 -5.32
CA PRO A 73 12.09 9.48 -6.49
C PRO A 73 12.35 7.98 -6.46
N LYS A 74 12.54 7.40 -5.27
CA LYS A 74 12.84 5.98 -5.04
C LYS A 74 11.76 5.27 -4.22
N CYS A 75 10.56 5.85 -4.11
CA CYS A 75 9.52 5.34 -3.23
C CYS A 75 8.14 5.50 -3.88
N ARG A 76 7.34 4.42 -3.89
CA ARG A 76 5.96 4.47 -4.37
C ARG A 76 5.04 3.58 -3.56
N LEU A 77 3.77 3.96 -3.55
CA LEU A 77 2.66 3.17 -3.03
C LEU A 77 2.05 2.36 -4.18
N VAL A 78 1.92 1.05 -3.97
CA VAL A 78 1.38 0.10 -4.94
C VAL A 78 0.08 -0.48 -4.36
N ARG A 79 -1.05 -0.17 -4.98
CA ARG A 79 -2.37 -0.63 -4.56
C ARG A 79 -2.85 -1.77 -5.43
N LEU A 80 -3.02 -2.94 -4.83
CA LEU A 80 -3.44 -4.16 -5.53
C LEU A 80 -4.93 -4.46 -5.29
N PRO A 81 -5.71 -4.80 -6.34
CA PRO A 81 -7.06 -5.31 -6.14
C PRO A 81 -7.01 -6.63 -5.35
N CYS A 82 -7.83 -6.73 -4.32
CA CYS A 82 -7.93 -7.90 -3.45
C CYS A 82 -9.23 -7.83 -2.65
N GLY A 83 -9.99 -8.93 -2.53
CA GLY A 83 -11.22 -8.97 -1.73
C GLY A 83 -12.33 -8.02 -2.21
N GLY A 84 -12.39 -7.79 -3.52
CA GLY A 84 -13.37 -6.91 -4.17
C GLY A 84 -13.12 -5.41 -3.96
N PRO A 85 -13.99 -4.54 -4.51
CA PRO A 85 -13.74 -3.09 -4.58
C PRO A 85 -14.02 -2.33 -3.28
N LYS A 86 -14.86 -2.87 -2.39
CA LYS A 86 -15.34 -2.15 -1.20
C LYS A 86 -14.30 -2.10 -0.10
N TYR A 87 -14.37 -1.11 0.78
CA TYR A 87 -13.55 -1.10 1.99
C TYR A 87 -13.88 -2.29 2.89
N LEU A 88 -12.84 -2.98 3.37
CA LEU A 88 -12.91 -4.12 4.29
C LEU A 88 -12.07 -3.80 5.52
N ARG A 89 -12.63 -4.06 6.71
CA ARG A 89 -11.87 -3.99 7.96
C ARG A 89 -10.88 -5.13 8.05
N LYS A 90 -9.81 -4.95 8.82
CA LYS A 90 -8.72 -5.93 8.96
C LYS A 90 -9.19 -7.35 9.29
N GLU A 91 -10.23 -7.50 10.12
CA GLU A 91 -10.72 -8.82 10.56
C GLU A 91 -11.34 -9.64 9.42
N LYS A 92 -11.73 -8.98 8.32
CA LYS A 92 -12.36 -9.62 7.14
C LYS A 92 -11.38 -9.88 6.00
N LEU A 93 -10.10 -9.52 6.15
CA LEU A 93 -9.12 -9.63 5.06
C LEU A 93 -8.51 -11.02 4.92
N TRP A 94 -8.59 -11.86 5.96
CA TRP A 94 -7.96 -13.18 5.99
C TRP A 94 -8.23 -14.04 4.74
N PRO A 95 -9.49 -14.16 4.24
CA PRO A 95 -9.79 -14.99 3.06
C PRO A 95 -9.19 -14.47 1.74
N PHE A 96 -8.63 -13.26 1.72
CA PHE A 96 -8.17 -12.59 0.50
C PHE A 96 -6.64 -12.38 0.48
N LEU A 97 -5.92 -12.87 1.50
CA LEU A 97 -4.46 -12.70 1.57
C LEU A 97 -3.74 -13.44 0.43
N ASP A 98 -4.23 -14.61 0.03
CA ASP A 98 -3.66 -15.34 -1.11
C ASP A 98 -3.78 -14.54 -2.41
N GLU A 99 -4.96 -13.96 -2.67
CA GLU A 99 -5.21 -13.06 -3.82
C GLU A 99 -4.25 -11.84 -3.79
N PHE A 100 -4.00 -11.28 -2.60
CA PHE A 100 -3.07 -10.17 -2.44
C PHE A 100 -1.63 -10.58 -2.77
N VAL A 101 -1.18 -11.74 -2.28
CA VAL A 101 0.16 -12.28 -2.54
C VAL A 101 0.34 -12.60 -4.02
N GLU A 102 -0.66 -13.21 -4.67
CA GLU A 102 -0.64 -13.43 -6.12
C GLU A 102 -0.50 -12.12 -6.91
N GLY A 103 -1.26 -11.09 -6.50
CA GLY A 103 -1.15 -9.74 -7.07
C GLY A 103 0.26 -9.15 -6.91
N MET A 104 0.89 -9.33 -5.75
CA MET A 104 2.26 -8.88 -5.49
C MET A 104 3.28 -9.60 -6.36
N ILE A 105 3.17 -10.92 -6.50
CA ILE A 105 4.05 -11.74 -7.35
C ILE A 105 3.90 -11.30 -8.81
N ALA A 106 2.67 -11.16 -9.29
CA ALA A 106 2.39 -10.72 -10.65
C ALA A 106 2.95 -9.31 -10.93
N PHE A 107 2.76 -8.37 -9.99
CA PHE A 107 3.34 -7.04 -10.08
C PHE A 107 4.87 -7.08 -10.15
N THR A 108 5.50 -7.84 -9.25
CA THR A 108 6.96 -7.93 -9.14
C THR A 108 7.59 -8.54 -10.39
N ARG A 109 6.97 -9.58 -10.96
CA ARG A 109 7.38 -10.18 -12.25
C ARG A 109 7.30 -9.18 -13.40
N ARG A 110 6.22 -8.41 -13.47
CA ARG A 110 6.02 -7.40 -14.53
C ARG A 110 7.09 -6.31 -14.48
N GLU A 111 7.55 -5.93 -13.30
CA GLU A 111 8.63 -4.96 -13.12
C GLU A 111 10.03 -5.52 -13.42
N GLY A 112 10.15 -6.79 -13.81
CA GLY A 112 11.43 -7.44 -14.10
C GLY A 112 12.30 -7.67 -12.86
N ARG A 113 11.68 -7.74 -11.68
CA ARG A 113 12.37 -7.91 -10.38
C ARG A 113 12.19 -9.34 -9.87
N THR A 114 12.73 -10.32 -10.61
CA THR A 114 12.73 -11.75 -10.22
C THR A 114 14.14 -12.26 -10.03
#